data_AF-A0AAV3GVZ6-F1
#
_entry.id   AF-A0AAV3GVZ6-F1
#
_cell.length_a   1.000
_cell.length_b   1.000
_cell.length_c   1.000
_cell.angle_alpha   90.00
_cell.angle_beta   90.00
_cell.angle_gamma   90.00
#
_symmetry.space_group_name_H-M   'P 1'
#
loop_
_entity.id
_entity.type
_entity.pdbx_description
1 polymer ?
#
loop_
_entity_poly.entity_id
_entity_poly.type
_entity_poly.pdbx_seq_one_letter_code
_entity_poly.pdbx_strand_id
1 'polypeptide(L)'
;SRFKTLQQNRSTYAKTLFRLLMQYRSTGYYVVRIEEFRSLMDIPEYYQMGNIDQKVLNPALRELKKYFNDLKVTKIKAKKGNKIAKLEFTFSSLTSDLPKISLRNWLEE
;
A
#
# COMPACT_ATOMS: atom_id res chain seq x y z
N SER A 1 2.07 -20.17 18.56
CA SER A 1 2.15 -18.88 19.28
C SER A 1 1.55 -17.78 18.40
N ARG A 2 0.29 -17.38 18.65
CA ARG A 2 -0.58 -16.67 17.68
C ARG A 2 -0.75 -15.16 17.95
N PHE A 3 0.11 -14.59 18.80
CA PHE A 3 0.01 -13.18 19.20
C PHE A 3 1.21 -12.30 18.76
N LYS A 4 2.19 -12.86 18.04
CA LYS A 4 3.38 -12.12 17.59
C LYS A 4 3.24 -11.44 16.20
N THR A 5 2.14 -11.67 15.48
CA THR A 5 2.07 -11.45 14.02
C THR A 5 1.76 -10.01 13.59
N LEU A 6 1.05 -9.22 14.41
CA LEU A 6 0.57 -7.90 13.97
C LEU A 6 1.64 -6.79 14.01
N GLN A 7 2.63 -6.90 14.90
CA GLN A 7 3.68 -5.88 15.02
C GLN A 7 4.74 -6.01 13.92
N GLN A 8 5.04 -7.23 13.45
CA GLN A 8 5.95 -7.46 12.32
C GLN A 8 5.36 -7.04 10.97
N ASN A 9 4.05 -7.21 10.75
CA ASN A 9 3.44 -6.99 9.43
C ASN A 9 3.33 -5.52 8.99
N ARG A 10 3.48 -4.55 9.89
CA ARG A 10 3.38 -3.12 9.53
C ARG A 10 4.45 -2.71 8.51
N SER A 11 5.69 -3.12 8.75
CA SER A 11 6.79 -2.89 7.80
C SER A 11 6.64 -3.77 6.56
N THR A 12 6.12 -5.00 6.67
CA THR A 12 5.86 -5.89 5.52
C THR A 12 4.85 -5.30 4.53
N TYR A 13 3.73 -4.76 5.02
CA TYR A 13 2.74 -4.11 4.16
C TYR A 13 3.30 -2.84 3.52
N ALA A 14 4.07 -2.03 4.26
CA ALA A 14 4.77 -0.89 3.69
C ALA A 14 5.74 -1.32 2.59
N LYS A 15 6.51 -2.40 2.78
CA LYS A 15 7.46 -2.92 1.76
C LYS A 15 6.73 -3.35 0.50
N THR A 16 5.67 -4.13 0.68
CA THR A 16 4.90 -4.69 -0.43
C THR A 16 4.24 -3.58 -1.23
N LEU A 17 3.60 -2.61 -0.55
CA LEU A 17 3.01 -1.46 -1.21
C LEU A 17 4.06 -0.56 -1.87
N PHE A 18 5.22 -0.34 -1.24
CA PHE A 18 6.34 0.37 -1.86
C PHE A 18 6.72 -0.26 -3.20
N ARG A 19 6.92 -1.59 -3.21
CA ARG A 19 7.32 -2.34 -4.40
C ARG A 19 6.27 -2.25 -5.52
N LEU A 20 4.99 -2.35 -5.17
CA LEU A 20 3.89 -2.13 -6.11
C LEU A 20 3.94 -0.72 -6.69
N LEU A 21 4.01 0.33 -5.86
CA LEU A 21 4.05 1.72 -6.36
C LEU A 21 5.32 1.98 -7.19
N MET A 22 6.46 1.40 -6.84
CA MET A 22 7.70 1.52 -7.60
C MET A 22 7.60 0.97 -9.02
N GLN A 23 6.82 -0.10 -9.23
CA GLN A 23 6.54 -0.62 -10.57
C GLN A 23 5.82 0.41 -11.44
N TYR A 24 4.99 1.27 -10.84
CA TYR A 24 4.23 2.33 -11.50
C TYR A 24 4.88 3.71 -11.33
N ARG A 25 6.16 3.79 -10.97
CA ARG A 25 6.86 5.08 -10.72
C ARG A 25 6.92 6.00 -11.93
N SER A 26 6.83 5.44 -13.15
CA SER A 26 6.84 6.22 -14.39
C SER A 26 5.52 6.95 -14.63
N THR A 27 4.39 6.35 -14.21
CA THR A 27 3.05 6.93 -14.39
C THR A 27 2.59 7.72 -13.16
N GLY A 28 3.10 7.39 -11.96
CA GLY A 28 2.62 7.95 -10.70
C GLY A 28 1.18 7.53 -10.35
N TYR A 29 0.68 6.49 -11.03
CA TYR A 29 -0.73 6.08 -10.99
C TYR A 29 -0.86 4.57 -10.98
N TYR A 30 -1.55 4.05 -9.98
CA TYR A 30 -1.80 2.61 -9.80
C TYR A 30 -3.24 2.34 -9.37
N VAL A 31 -3.94 1.47 -10.08
CA VAL A 31 -5.32 1.06 -9.75
C VAL A 31 -5.41 -0.45 -9.65
N VAL A 32 -6.06 -0.92 -8.60
CA VAL A 32 -6.20 -2.35 -8.32
C VAL A 32 -7.58 -2.66 -7.75
N ARG A 33 -8.13 -3.83 -8.08
CA ARG A 33 -9.38 -4.32 -7.47
C ARG A 33 -9.13 -4.63 -6.00
N ILE A 34 -10.12 -4.42 -5.13
CA ILE A 34 -9.93 -4.66 -3.69
C ILE A 34 -9.59 -6.13 -3.42
N GLU A 35 -10.15 -7.07 -4.17
CA GLU A 35 -9.89 -8.51 -4.04
C GLU A 35 -8.43 -8.83 -4.39
N GLU A 36 -7.94 -8.28 -5.51
CA GLU A 36 -6.56 -8.45 -5.97
C GLU A 36 -5.57 -7.79 -5.01
N PHE A 37 -5.89 -6.59 -4.51
CA PHE A 37 -5.08 -5.92 -3.50
C PHE A 37 -4.93 -6.76 -2.23
N ARG A 38 -5.99 -7.48 -1.82
CA ARG A 38 -5.93 -8.35 -0.64
C ARG A 38 -5.00 -9.52 -0.85
N SER A 39 -5.06 -10.16 -2.02
CA SER A 39 -4.14 -11.25 -2.36
C SER A 39 -2.69 -10.75 -2.43
N LEU A 40 -2.43 -9.61 -3.08
CA LEU A 40 -1.09 -9.04 -3.19
C LEU A 40 -0.47 -8.66 -1.85
N MET A 41 -1.32 -8.28 -0.90
CA MET A 41 -0.91 -7.82 0.43
C MET A 41 -1.12 -8.89 1.50
N ASP A 42 -1.42 -10.15 1.14
CA ASP A 42 -1.73 -11.24 2.07
C ASP A 42 -2.75 -10.86 3.18
N ILE A 43 -3.76 -10.07 2.82
CA ILE A 43 -4.78 -9.58 3.75
C ILE A 43 -5.86 -10.65 3.94
N PRO A 44 -6.15 -11.07 5.18
CA PRO A 44 -7.20 -12.06 5.43
C PRO A 44 -8.58 -11.60 4.94
N GLU A 45 -9.36 -12.50 4.36
CA GLU A 45 -10.69 -12.19 3.79
C GLU A 45 -11.67 -11.59 4.82
N TYR A 46 -11.56 -11.97 6.10
CA TYR A 46 -12.42 -11.46 7.16
C TYR A 46 -12.20 -9.98 7.50
N TYR A 47 -11.13 -9.34 6.99
CA TYR A 47 -10.92 -7.91 7.21
C TYR A 47 -11.97 -7.09 6.46
N GLN A 48 -12.72 -6.26 7.19
CA GLN A 48 -13.57 -5.27 6.53
C GLN A 48 -12.71 -4.11 6.02
N MET A 49 -13.26 -3.27 5.14
CA MET A 49 -12.54 -2.12 4.58
C MET A 49 -11.96 -1.21 5.69
N GLY A 50 -12.70 -1.01 6.78
CA GLY A 50 -12.20 -0.25 7.94
C GLY A 50 -10.98 -0.89 8.62
N ASN A 51 -10.90 -2.23 8.67
CA ASN A 51 -9.71 -2.91 9.19
C ASN A 51 -8.52 -2.76 8.23
N ILE A 52 -8.76 -2.82 6.92
CA ILE A 52 -7.73 -2.59 5.90
C ILE A 52 -7.18 -1.16 6.03
N ASP A 53 -8.06 -0.18 6.20
CA ASP A 53 -7.64 1.21 6.45
C ASP A 53 -6.74 1.31 7.68
N GLN A 54 -7.21 0.82 8.83
CA GLN A 54 -6.52 0.98 10.09
C GLN A 54 -5.20 0.20 10.19
N LYS A 55 -5.16 -1.01 9.62
CA LYS A 55 -4.05 -1.95 9.84
C LYS A 55 -3.09 -2.07 8.66
N VAL A 56 -3.51 -1.67 7.46
CA VAL A 56 -2.72 -1.83 6.23
C VAL A 56 -2.45 -0.48 5.58
N LEU A 57 -3.49 0.22 5.13
CA LEU A 57 -3.32 1.45 4.34
C LEU A 57 -2.75 2.60 5.17
N ASN A 58 -3.35 2.94 6.31
CA ASN A 58 -2.90 4.06 7.13
C ASN A 58 -1.44 3.93 7.61
N PRO A 59 -0.99 2.77 8.16
CA PRO A 59 0.40 2.63 8.55
C PRO A 59 1.34 2.63 7.34
N ALA A 60 1.01 1.90 6.26
CA ALA A 60 1.85 1.87 5.07
C ALA A 60 1.98 3.26 4.44
N LEU A 61 0.88 3.97 4.21
CA LEU A 61 0.91 5.33 3.65
C LEU A 61 1.70 6.30 4.53
N ARG A 62 1.62 6.19 5.86
CA ARG A 62 2.41 7.04 6.77
C ARG A 62 3.90 6.82 6.60
N GLU A 63 4.34 5.58 6.46
CA GLU A 63 5.75 5.26 6.21
C GLU A 63 6.18 5.70 4.80
N LEU A 64 5.32 5.46 3.80
CA LEU A 64 5.60 5.71 2.39
C LEU A 64 5.59 7.18 1.98
N LYS A 65 4.87 8.05 2.71
CA LYS A 65 4.89 9.51 2.51
C LYS A 65 6.28 10.14 2.64
N LYS A 66 7.25 9.45 3.26
CA LYS A 66 8.66 9.88 3.30
C LYS A 66 9.38 9.69 1.97
N TYR A 67 8.87 8.79 1.13
CA TYR A 67 9.50 8.37 -0.13
C TYR A 67 8.78 8.92 -1.35
N PHE A 68 7.45 9.01 -1.28
CA PHE A 68 6.60 9.48 -2.37
C PHE A 68 5.94 10.81 -2.01
N ASN A 69 6.11 11.80 -2.88
CA ASN A 69 5.41 13.06 -2.77
C ASN A 69 3.94 12.88 -3.22
N ASP A 70 3.02 13.65 -2.62
CA ASP A 70 1.59 13.63 -2.93
C ASP A 70 0.89 12.26 -2.89
N LEU A 71 1.46 11.28 -2.17
CA LEU A 71 0.89 9.94 -2.08
C LEU A 71 -0.51 9.96 -1.48
N LYS A 72 -1.50 9.58 -2.29
CA LYS A 72 -2.92 9.51 -1.94
C LYS A 72 -3.52 8.17 -2.36
N VAL A 73 -4.56 7.76 -1.64
CA VAL A 73 -5.40 6.62 -2.01
C VAL A 73 -6.86 7.06 -2.08
N THR A 74 -7.51 6.74 -3.19
CA THR A 74 -8.93 6.95 -3.44
C THR A 74 -9.64 5.60 -3.48
N LYS A 75 -10.81 5.51 -2.84
CA LYS A 75 -11.61 4.27 -2.81
C LYS A 75 -12.77 4.41 -3.79
N ILE A 76 -12.76 3.59 -4.84
CA ILE A 76 -13.80 3.60 -5.87
C ILE A 76 -14.86 2.56 -5.50
N LYS A 77 -16.11 3.02 -5.36
CA LYS A 77 -17.26 2.16 -5.06
C LYS A 77 -17.69 1.35 -6.29
N ALA A 78 -18.29 0.19 -6.05
CA ALA A 78 -18.95 -0.58 -7.09
C ALA A 78 -20.11 0.21 -7.72
N LYS A 79 -20.41 -0.04 -9.01
CA LYS A 79 -21.56 0.59 -9.69
C LYS A 79 -22.91 0.20 -9.05
N LYS A 80 -22.98 -0.97 -8.41
CA LYS A 80 -24.16 -1.46 -7.68
C LYS A 80 -23.74 -1.79 -6.23
N GLY A 81 -24.27 -1.02 -5.28
CA GLY A 81 -24.05 -1.20 -3.84
C GLY A 81 -22.97 -0.28 -3.24
N ASN A 82 -22.83 -0.36 -1.91
CA ASN A 82 -21.95 0.53 -1.12
C ASN A 82 -20.56 -0.07 -0.84
N LYS A 83 -20.19 -1.17 -1.50
CA LYS A 83 -18.89 -1.82 -1.32
C LYS A 83 -17.81 -1.11 -2.14
N ILE A 84 -16.60 -1.02 -1.60
CA ILE A 84 -15.42 -0.58 -2.34
C ILE A 84 -15.05 -1.69 -3.32
N ALA A 85 -14.86 -1.35 -4.59
CA ALA A 85 -14.47 -2.29 -5.64
C ALA A 85 -13.01 -2.12 -6.04
N LYS A 86 -12.48 -0.89 -6.00
CA LYS A 86 -11.09 -0.61 -6.39
C LYS A 86 -10.43 0.38 -5.45
N LEU A 87 -9.12 0.28 -5.37
CA LEU A 87 -8.24 1.28 -4.79
C LEU A 87 -7.45 1.93 -5.92
N GLU A 88 -7.42 3.25 -5.90
CA GLU A 88 -6.63 4.07 -6.81
C GLU A 88 -5.57 4.79 -5.98
N PHE A 89 -4.32 4.63 -6.37
CA PHE A 89 -3.17 5.29 -5.76
C PHE A 89 -2.62 6.31 -6.75
N THR A 90 -2.38 7.51 -6.25
CA THR A 90 -1.73 8.58 -6.98
C THR A 90 -0.54 9.08 -6.19
N PHE A 91 0.58 9.34 -6.86
CA PHE A 91 1.80 9.81 -6.24
C PHE A 91 2.70 10.49 -7.26
N SER A 92 3.42 11.49 -6.80
CA SER A 92 4.44 12.20 -7.57
C SER A 92 5.79 11.49 -7.46
N SER A 93 6.77 11.94 -8.25
CA SER A 93 8.13 11.39 -8.29
C SER A 93 8.73 11.16 -6.90
N LEU A 94 9.66 10.20 -6.82
CA LEU A 94 10.46 9.92 -5.62
C LEU A 94 11.07 11.21 -5.07
N THR A 95 11.04 11.36 -3.75
CA THR A 95 11.72 12.48 -3.09
C THR A 95 13.21 12.46 -3.45
N SER A 96 13.73 13.63 -3.83
CA SER A 96 15.13 13.85 -4.19
C SER A 96 16.11 13.53 -3.06
N ASP A 97 15.64 13.65 -1.82
CA ASP A 97 16.42 13.53 -0.58
C ASP A 97 16.46 12.10 -0.02
N LEU A 98 16.14 11.09 -0.83
CA LEU A 98 16.20 9.70 -0.38
C LEU A 98 17.65 9.23 -0.25
N PRO A 99 18.06 8.64 0.90
CA PRO A 99 19.35 7.99 0.99
C PRO A 99 19.38 6.82 0.01
N LYS A 100 20.15 6.94 -1.08
CA LYS A 100 20.27 5.96 -2.19
C LYS A 100 20.53 4.52 -1.71
N ILE A 101 21.15 4.34 -0.54
CA ILE A 101 21.49 3.05 0.06
C ILE A 101 20.26 2.37 0.69
N SER A 102 19.31 3.12 1.24
CA SER A 102 18.14 2.55 1.94
C SER A 102 17.20 1.82 0.99
N LEU A 103 17.00 2.33 -0.23
CA LEU A 103 16.03 1.79 -1.18
C LEU A 103 16.42 0.43 -1.78
N ARG A 104 17.73 0.15 -1.93
CA ARG A 104 18.20 -1.14 -2.49
C ARG A 104 17.77 -2.32 -1.62
N ASN A 105 17.85 -2.16 -0.30
CA ASN A 105 17.42 -3.19 0.66
C ASN A 105 15.91 -3.50 0.60
N TRP A 106 15.10 -2.62 0.00
CA TRP A 106 13.66 -2.82 -0.16
C TRP A 106 13.28 -3.42 -1.52
N LEU A 107 14.22 -3.44 -2.47
CA LEU A 107 14.01 -3.91 -3.84
C LEU A 107 14.72 -5.22 -4.16
N GLU A 108 15.75 -5.60 -3.40
CA GLU A 108 16.57 -6.80 -3.63
C GLU A 108 16.36 -7.94 -2.61
N GLU A 109 15.36 -7.83 -1.72
CA GLU A 109 14.89 -8.94 -0.85
C GLU A 109 13.81 -9.80 -1.53
#